data_AF-A0A9C8ZH65-F1
#
_entry.id   AF-A0A9C8ZH65-F1
#
_cell.length_a   1.000
_cell.length_b   1.000
_cell.length_c   1.000
_cell.angle_alpha   90.00
_cell.angle_beta   90.00
_cell.angle_gamma   90.00
#
_symmetry.space_group_name_H-M   'P 1'
#
loop_
_entity.id
_entity.type
_entity.pdbx_description
1 polymer ?
#
loop_
_entity_poly.entity_id
_entity_poly.type
_entity_poly.pdbx_seq_one_letter_code
_entity_poly.pdbx_strand_id
1 'polypeptide(L)' 'MSEFFAMGGHGFYIWTSFGVTALLMIIEVIAVKHSQKKVFKQLARLARAESQR' A
#
# COMPACT_ATOMS: atom_id res chain seq x y z
N MET A 1 18.49 -9.93 -26.50
CA MET A 1 17.61 -9.65 -25.32
C MET A 1 18.23 -10.07 -23.98
N SER A 2 19.38 -10.75 -23.96
CA SER A 2 20.06 -11.20 -22.73
C SER A 2 21.31 -10.36 -22.38
N GLU A 3 21.66 -9.39 -23.21
CA GLU A 3 22.85 -8.54 -23.06
C GLU A 3 22.66 -7.43 -22.01
N PHE A 4 21.42 -7.13 -21.62
CA PHE A 4 21.09 -6.22 -20.51
C PHE A 4 21.39 -6.80 -19.12
N PHE A 5 21.50 -8.13 -19.01
CA PHE A 5 21.89 -8.81 -17.77
C PHE A 5 23.41 -9.08 -17.70
N ALA A 6 24.12 -9.02 -18.83
CA ALA A 6 25.53 -9.38 -18.92
C ALA A 6 26.50 -8.20 -18.70
N MET A 7 26.06 -6.94 -18.88
CA MET A 7 26.80 -5.74 -18.46
C MET A 7 26.43 -5.36 -17.01
N GLY A 8 26.94 -6.10 -16.03
CA GLY A 8 27.23 -5.57 -14.68
C GLY A 8 26.08 -4.95 -13.87
N GLY A 9 24.90 -5.56 -13.79
CA GLY A 9 24.02 -5.37 -12.61
C GLY A 9 23.17 -4.08 -12.51
N HIS A 10 23.13 -3.21 -13.52
CA HIS A 10 22.38 -1.94 -13.45
C HIS A 10 20.85 -2.09 -13.57
N GLY A 11 20.34 -3.15 -14.20
CA GLY A 11 18.89 -3.38 -14.31
C GLY A 11 18.22 -3.62 -12.95
N PHE A 12 18.93 -4.25 -12.02
CA PHE A 12 18.46 -4.49 -10.65
C PHE A 12 18.36 -3.19 -9.86
N TYR A 13 19.24 -2.21 -10.09
CA TYR A 13 19.25 -0.92 -9.39
C TYR A 13 18.08 -0.01 -9.77
N ILE A 14 17.76 0.05 -11.06
CA ILE A 14 16.62 0.84 -11.54
C ILE A 14 15.33 0.21 -11.02
N TRP A 15 15.24 -1.13 -11.10
CA TRP A 15 14.08 -1.85 -10.58
C TRP A 15 13.94 -1.71 -9.06
N THR A 16 15.03 -1.66 -8.29
CA THR A 16 14.94 -1.44 -6.84
C THR A 16 14.53 -0.01 -6.51
N SER A 17 15.05 1.04 -7.17
CA SER A 17 14.58 2.41 -6.92
C SER A 17 13.11 2.61 -7.31
N PHE A 18 12.70 2.18 -8.51
CA PHE A 18 11.29 2.21 -8.93
C PHE A 18 10.42 1.31 -8.04
N GLY A 19 10.93 0.15 -7.66
CA GLY A 19 10.27 -0.79 -6.75
C GLY A 19 10.08 -0.22 -5.36
N VAL A 20 11.07 0.51 -4.82
CA VAL A 20 10.98 1.19 -3.52
C VAL A 20 9.96 2.33 -3.58
N THR A 21 9.96 3.14 -4.64
CA THR A 21 8.94 4.19 -4.81
C THR A 21 7.54 3.58 -4.96
N ALA A 22 7.38 2.53 -5.75
CA ALA A 22 6.12 1.82 -5.89
C ALA A 22 5.68 1.15 -4.57
N LEU A 23 6.63 0.60 -3.81
CA LEU A 23 6.39 -0.01 -2.50
C LEU A 23 5.89 1.04 -1.50
N LEU A 24 6.53 2.21 -1.44
CA LEU A 24 6.07 3.31 -0.58
C LEU A 24 4.67 3.79 -0.97
N MET A 25 4.38 3.95 -2.26
CA MET A 25 3.03 4.26 -2.75
C MET A 25 2.01 3.20 -2.30
N ILE A 26 2.32 1.92 -2.43
CA ILE A 26 1.44 0.83 -2.02
C ILE A 26 1.22 0.84 -0.50
N ILE A 27 2.27 1.04 0.29
CA ILE A 27 2.19 1.10 1.75
C ILE A 27 1.27 2.25 2.19
N GLU A 28 1.46 3.45 1.65
CA GLU A 28 0.60 4.61 1.94
C GLU A 28 -0.86 4.32 1.57
N VAL A 29 -1.13 3.76 0.39
CA VAL A 29 -2.49 3.40 -0.05
C VAL A 29 -3.13 2.37 0.88
N ILE A 30 -2.38 1.35 1.33
CA ILE A 30 -2.87 0.35 2.27
C ILE A 30 -3.13 0.96 3.64
N ALA A 31 -2.24 1.82 4.13
CA ALA A 31 -2.39 2.51 5.41
C ALA A 31 -3.63 3.41 5.42
N VAL A 32 -3.84 4.20 4.36
CA VAL A 32 -5.05 5.02 4.17
C VAL A 32 -6.31 4.16 4.11
N LYS A 33 -6.29 3.05 3.35
CA LYS A 33 -7.40 2.09 3.32
C LYS A 33 -7.68 1.46 4.69
N HIS A 34 -6.66 1.18 5.48
CA HIS A 34 -6.83 0.66 6.84
C HIS A 34 -7.41 1.70 7.80
N SER A 35 -7.02 2.97 7.68
CA SER A 35 -7.64 4.07 8.45
C SER A 35 -9.11 4.26 8.11
N GLN A 36 -9.48 4.17 6.82
CA GLN A 36 -10.88 4.20 6.40
C GLN A 36 -11.71 3.08 7.06
N LYS A 37 -11.16 1.87 7.15
CA LYS A 37 -11.82 0.75 7.85
C LYS A 37 -11.99 1.00 9.35
N LYS A 38 -11.06 1.71 10.01
CA LYS A 38 -11.20 2.07 11.43
C LYS A 38 -12.37 3.03 11.64
N VAL A 39 -12.51 4.04 10.79
CA VAL A 39 -13.62 5.01 10.86
C VAL A 39 -14.95 4.31 10.61
N PHE A 40 -15.03 3.45 9.60
CA PHE A 40 -16.24 2.68 9.31
C PHE A 40 -16.62 1.73 10.46
N LYS A 41 -15.64 1.09 11.12
CA LYS A 41 -15.89 0.24 12.29
C LYS A 41 -16.45 1.02 13.47
N GLN A 42 -15.99 2.25 13.68
CA GLN A 42 -16.50 3.12 14.75
C GLN A 42 -17.92 3.59 14.47
N LEU A 43 -18.20 4.01 13.23
CA LEU A 43 -19.55 4.36 12.77
C LEU A 43 -20.52 3.18 12.91
N ALA A 44 -20.12 1.99 12.48
CA ALA A 44 -20.93 0.77 12.63
C ALA A 44 -21.22 0.42 14.10
N ARG A 45 -20.29 0.76 15.03
CA ARG A 45 -20.50 0.54 16.47
C ARG A 45 -21.47 1.55 17.07
N LEU A 46 -21.39 2.81 16.64
CA LEU A 46 -22.31 3.87 17.07
C LEU A 46 -23.73 3.65 16.54
N ALA A 47 -23.88 3.27 15.27
CA ALA A 47 -25.19 2.97 14.67
C ALA A 47 -25.92 1.82 15.38
N ARG A 48 -25.19 0.80 15.87
CA ARG A 48 -25.79 -0.28 16.69
C ARG A 48 -26.20 0.16 18.08
N ALA A 49 -25.48 1.11 18.68
CA ALA A 49 -25.85 1.66 19.98
C ALA A 49 -27.08 2.57 19.87
N GLU A 50 -27.24 3.26 18.75
CA GLU A 50 -28.40 4.10 18.45
C GLU A 50 -29.64 3.27 18.11
N SER A 51 -29.50 2.15 17.39
CA SER A 51 -30.64 1.27 17.07
C SER A 51 -31.18 0.46 18.25
N GLN A 52 -30.55 0.55 19.44
CA GLN A 52 -31.02 -0.08 20.67
C GLN A 52 -31.67 0.90 21.66
N ARG A 53 -31.79 2.19 21.29
CA ARG A 53 -32.60 3.18 22.02
C ARG A 53 -33.96 3.34 21.36
#